data_AF-A0AAN5YQV2-F1
#
_entry.id   AF-A0AAN5YQV2-F1
#
_cell.length_a   1.000
_cell.length_b   1.000
_cell.length_c   1.000
_cell.angle_alpha   90.00
_cell.angle_beta   90.00
_cell.angle_gamma   90.00
#
_symmetry.space_group_name_H-M   'P 1'
#
loop_
_entity.id
_entity.type
_entity.pdbx_description
1 polymer ?
#
loop_
_entity_poly.entity_id
_entity_poly.type
_entity_poly.pdbx_seq_one_letter_code
_entity_poly.pdbx_strand_id
1 'polypeptide(L)'
;MSSSSVAQETTRLKTQLHSLSVPFVPDFTEALKSADFLVDAIFGFSFGGPLRDPFPSIISQIESSSVPVLSVDAPSSWDIQSGPPKEGPGSKFMPEALISLTAPKPCVKYYRGRHFVGGRFLTKSIVEKYALDCPDYPGIDQIVEVGVDAEGRL
;
A
#
# COMPACT_ATOMS: atom_id res chain seq x y z
N MET A 1 -0.03 0.99 20.44
CA MET A 1 -1.50 1.14 20.38
C MET A 1 -2.11 -0.20 20.77
N SER A 2 -3.07 -0.25 21.69
CA SER A 2 -3.66 -1.51 22.14
C SER A 2 -4.58 -2.08 21.06
N SER A 3 -4.67 -3.42 20.99
CA SER A 3 -5.54 -4.16 20.05
C SER A 3 -7.02 -3.76 20.10
N SER A 4 -7.46 -3.15 21.20
CA SER A 4 -8.83 -2.64 21.41
C SER A 4 -9.18 -1.37 20.62
N SER A 5 -8.22 -0.47 20.33
CA SER A 5 -8.54 0.78 19.60
C SER A 5 -8.71 0.55 18.09
N VAL A 6 -7.91 -0.34 17.51
CA VAL A 6 -7.94 -0.68 16.07
C VAL A 6 -9.26 -1.37 15.68
N ALA A 7 -9.79 -2.23 16.55
CA ALA A 7 -11.08 -2.87 16.34
C ALA A 7 -12.24 -1.85 16.32
N GLN A 8 -12.19 -0.84 17.19
CA GLN A 8 -13.20 0.22 17.26
C GLN A 8 -13.10 1.19 16.06
N GLU A 9 -11.89 1.50 15.59
CA GLU A 9 -11.67 2.34 14.40
C GLU A 9 -12.19 1.67 13.12
N THR A 10 -11.87 0.39 12.93
CA THR A 10 -12.34 -0.41 11.79
C THR A 10 -13.87 -0.48 11.76
N THR A 11 -14.51 -0.51 12.93
CA THR A 11 -15.98 -0.53 13.04
C THR A 11 -16.62 0.73 12.43
N ARG A 12 -16.06 1.92 12.68
CA ARG A 12 -16.61 3.18 12.16
C ARG A 12 -16.46 3.30 10.64
N LEU A 13 -15.31 2.90 10.10
CA LEU A 13 -15.08 2.89 8.66
C LEU A 13 -16.04 1.93 7.95
N LYS A 14 -16.28 0.74 8.53
CA LYS A 14 -17.29 -0.19 8.01
C LYS A 14 -18.68 0.42 8.01
N THR A 15 -19.08 1.13 9.08
CA THR A 15 -20.37 1.84 9.12
C THR A 15 -20.49 2.87 7.99
N GLN A 16 -19.42 3.63 7.71
CA GLN A 16 -19.42 4.60 6.62
C GLN A 16 -19.56 3.91 5.26
N LEU A 17 -18.82 2.81 5.03
CA LEU A 17 -18.95 2.01 3.80
C LEU A 17 -20.37 1.48 3.60
N HIS A 18 -21.01 0.96 4.66
CA HIS A 18 -22.41 0.55 4.60
C HIS A 18 -23.34 1.74 4.29
N SER A 19 -23.10 2.90 4.90
CA SER A 19 -23.91 4.11 4.65
C SER A 19 -23.78 4.61 3.20
N LEU A 20 -22.62 4.40 2.59
CA LEU A 20 -22.34 4.71 1.18
C LEU A 20 -22.71 3.56 0.23
N SER A 21 -23.32 2.49 0.74
CA SER A 21 -23.70 1.30 -0.04
C SER A 21 -22.52 0.63 -0.78
N VAL A 22 -21.32 0.68 -0.19
CA VAL A 22 -20.16 -0.07 -0.68
C VAL A 22 -20.30 -1.53 -0.23
N PRO A 23 -20.36 -2.50 -1.16
CA PRO A 23 -20.57 -3.91 -0.82
C PRO A 23 -19.32 -4.54 -0.19
N PHE A 24 -19.53 -5.47 0.73
CA PHE A 24 -18.48 -6.35 1.26
C PHE A 24 -18.57 -7.70 0.59
N VAL A 25 -17.47 -8.14 -0.01
CA VAL A 25 -17.41 -9.45 -0.69
C VAL A 25 -16.96 -10.54 0.30
N PRO A 26 -17.69 -11.66 0.40
CA PRO A 26 -17.31 -12.77 1.27
C PRO A 26 -16.23 -13.66 0.64
N ASP A 27 -16.13 -13.67 -0.69
CA ASP A 27 -15.16 -14.47 -1.46
C ASP A 27 -14.36 -13.55 -2.38
N PHE A 28 -13.06 -13.46 -2.10
CA PHE A 28 -12.12 -12.68 -2.90
C PHE A 28 -11.94 -13.26 -4.31
N THR A 29 -11.93 -14.59 -4.44
CA THR A 29 -11.68 -15.30 -5.70
C THR A 29 -12.76 -15.00 -6.73
N GLU A 30 -14.03 -15.00 -6.30
CA GLU A 30 -15.14 -14.66 -7.18
C GLU A 30 -15.17 -13.16 -7.51
N ALA A 31 -14.93 -12.30 -6.53
CA ALA A 31 -14.89 -10.85 -6.75
C ALA A 31 -13.81 -10.45 -7.79
N LEU A 32 -12.64 -11.09 -7.71
CA LEU A 32 -11.50 -10.84 -8.59
C LEU A 32 -11.84 -11.05 -10.07
N LYS A 33 -12.69 -12.02 -10.42
CA LYS A 33 -13.07 -12.32 -11.81
C LYS A 33 -13.79 -11.17 -12.52
N SER A 34 -14.39 -10.27 -11.74
CA SER A 34 -15.18 -9.14 -12.23
C SER A 34 -14.54 -7.78 -11.97
N ALA A 35 -13.34 -7.74 -11.38
CA ALA A 35 -12.68 -6.51 -11.02
C ALA A 35 -11.86 -5.96 -12.21
N ASP A 36 -12.04 -4.66 -12.51
CA ASP A 36 -11.19 -3.96 -13.48
C ASP A 36 -9.87 -3.49 -12.87
N PHE A 37 -9.85 -3.25 -11.54
CA PHE A 37 -8.68 -2.82 -10.77
C PHE A 37 -8.73 -3.41 -9.35
N LEU A 38 -7.54 -3.61 -8.79
CA LEU A 38 -7.36 -3.98 -7.39
C LEU A 38 -6.63 -2.87 -6.62
N VAL A 39 -7.11 -2.60 -5.41
CA VAL A 39 -6.38 -1.78 -4.44
C VAL A 39 -5.84 -2.71 -3.36
N ASP A 40 -4.52 -2.87 -3.36
CA ASP A 40 -3.80 -3.60 -2.32
C ASP A 40 -3.58 -2.69 -1.11
N ALA A 41 -4.41 -2.88 -0.10
CA ALA A 41 -4.33 -2.21 1.21
C ALA A 41 -4.35 -3.25 2.35
N ILE A 42 -3.79 -4.45 2.11
CA ILE A 42 -3.77 -5.55 3.08
C ILE A 42 -2.74 -5.29 4.18
N PHE A 43 -1.50 -4.95 3.76
CA PHE A 43 -0.37 -4.69 4.65
C PHE A 43 0.33 -3.38 4.28
N GLY A 44 0.62 -2.55 5.28
CA GLY A 44 1.44 -1.35 5.12
C GLY A 44 2.84 -1.50 5.75
N PHE A 45 3.53 -0.38 5.97
CA PHE A 45 4.92 -0.37 6.47
C PHE A 45 5.17 -1.13 7.78
N SER A 46 4.15 -1.34 8.61
CA SER A 46 4.30 -2.04 9.90
C SER A 46 4.27 -3.56 9.77
N PHE A 47 4.08 -4.10 8.56
CA PHE A 47 4.12 -5.54 8.34
C PHE A 47 5.53 -6.08 8.58
N GLY A 48 5.60 -7.22 9.27
CA GLY A 48 6.83 -7.92 9.55
C GLY A 48 6.56 -9.37 9.92
N GLY A 49 7.49 -10.24 9.56
CA GLY A 49 7.36 -11.68 9.76
C GLY A 49 6.59 -12.40 8.64
N PRO A 50 6.31 -13.69 8.82
CA PRO A 50 5.70 -14.52 7.79
C PRO A 50 4.22 -14.16 7.58
N LEU A 51 3.76 -14.32 6.34
CA LEU A 51 2.34 -14.31 6.02
C LEU A 51 1.63 -15.42 6.81
N ARG A 52 0.45 -15.08 7.34
CA ARG A 52 -0.44 -16.01 8.04
C ARG A 52 -1.76 -16.09 7.30
N ASP A 53 -2.47 -17.21 7.46
CA ASP A 53 -3.78 -17.37 6.81
C ASP A 53 -4.73 -16.21 7.15
N PRO A 54 -5.54 -15.74 6.18
CA PRO A 54 -5.71 -16.28 4.82
C PRO A 54 -4.76 -15.68 3.76
N PHE A 55 -3.80 -14.84 4.16
CA PHE A 55 -3.08 -13.95 3.26
C PHE A 55 -2.16 -14.63 2.24
N PRO A 56 -1.48 -15.76 2.51
CA PRO A 56 -0.70 -16.47 1.50
C PRO A 56 -1.49 -16.74 0.20
N SER A 57 -2.72 -17.24 0.34
CA SER A 57 -3.59 -17.53 -0.81
C SER A 57 -4.03 -16.27 -1.54
N ILE A 58 -4.42 -15.23 -0.81
CA ILE A 58 -4.86 -13.95 -1.39
C ILE A 58 -3.72 -13.30 -2.18
N ILE A 59 -2.51 -13.24 -1.61
CA ILE A 59 -1.35 -12.66 -2.30
C ILE A 59 -1.00 -13.47 -3.55
N SER A 60 -1.04 -14.80 -3.51
CA SER A 60 -0.82 -15.62 -4.72
C SER A 60 -1.89 -15.39 -5.79
N GLN A 61 -3.15 -15.13 -5.43
CA GLN A 61 -4.20 -14.80 -6.38
C GLN A 61 -3.98 -13.41 -7.00
N ILE A 62 -3.56 -12.42 -6.21
CA ILE A 62 -3.20 -11.08 -6.71
C ILE A 62 -2.02 -11.18 -7.69
N GLU A 63 -0.97 -11.90 -7.30
CA GLU A 63 0.25 -12.10 -8.10
C GLU A 63 -0.01 -12.83 -9.43
N SER A 64 -0.99 -13.73 -9.48
CA SER A 64 -1.36 -14.49 -10.70
C SER A 64 -2.46 -13.83 -11.53
N SER A 65 -3.06 -12.76 -11.03
CA SER A 65 -4.12 -12.03 -11.74
C SER A 65 -3.55 -11.16 -12.85
N SER A 66 -4.34 -10.97 -13.91
CA SER A 66 -4.07 -9.95 -14.94
C SER A 66 -4.70 -8.60 -14.61
N VAL A 67 -5.42 -8.48 -13.49
CA VAL A 67 -6.06 -7.24 -13.06
C VAL A 67 -4.98 -6.28 -12.53
N PRO A 68 -4.90 -5.03 -13.04
CA PRO A 68 -3.93 -4.07 -12.54
C PRO A 68 -4.10 -3.78 -11.04
N VAL A 69 -2.99 -3.78 -10.32
CA VAL A 69 -2.97 -3.59 -8.85
C VAL A 69 -2.35 -2.25 -8.49
N LEU A 70 -2.99 -1.52 -7.58
CA LEU A 70 -2.46 -0.31 -6.96
C LEU A 70 -2.17 -0.62 -5.49
N SER A 71 -0.90 -0.61 -5.09
CA SER A 71 -0.51 -0.88 -3.71
C SER A 71 -0.41 0.41 -2.90
N VAL A 72 -1.04 0.41 -1.73
CA VAL A 72 -1.03 1.51 -0.78
C VAL A 72 0.11 1.33 0.21
N ASP A 73 0.94 2.35 0.34
CA ASP A 73 2.08 2.46 1.24
C ASP A 73 3.27 1.56 0.89
N ALA A 74 3.06 0.26 0.74
CA ALA A 74 4.00 -0.74 0.27
C ALA A 74 3.24 -1.90 -0.40
N PRO A 75 3.83 -2.63 -1.37
CA PRO A 75 3.21 -3.85 -1.88
C PRO A 75 3.09 -4.88 -0.76
N SER A 76 1.90 -5.43 -0.55
CA SER A 76 1.68 -6.44 0.46
C SER A 76 2.59 -7.64 0.26
N SER A 77 3.05 -8.22 1.38
CA SER A 77 4.10 -9.25 1.48
C SER A 77 5.55 -8.80 1.31
N TRP A 78 5.80 -7.56 0.88
CA TRP A 78 7.16 -7.06 0.78
C TRP A 78 7.71 -6.69 2.16
N ASP A 79 8.99 -6.99 2.37
CA ASP A 79 9.74 -6.45 3.49
C ASP A 79 10.15 -4.99 3.17
N ILE A 80 10.00 -4.11 4.15
CA ILE A 80 10.20 -2.67 3.98
C ILE A 80 11.65 -2.30 3.67
N GLN A 81 12.62 -3.15 4.00
CA GLN A 81 14.04 -2.91 3.76
C GLN A 81 14.58 -3.67 2.55
N SER A 82 14.13 -4.91 2.38
CA SER A 82 14.68 -5.90 1.45
C SER A 82 13.78 -6.22 0.26
N GLY A 83 12.56 -5.67 0.22
CA GLY A 83 11.68 -5.76 -0.94
C GLY A 83 10.88 -7.07 -1.00
N PRO A 84 10.59 -7.59 -2.21
CA PRO A 84 9.79 -8.80 -2.37
C PRO A 84 10.47 -10.03 -1.71
N PRO A 85 9.68 -11.00 -1.22
CA PRO A 85 10.23 -12.27 -0.73
C PRO A 85 10.96 -13.01 -1.86
N LYS A 86 12.01 -13.76 -1.52
CA LYS A 86 12.80 -14.50 -2.51
C LYS A 86 12.04 -15.65 -3.18
N GLU A 87 11.10 -16.23 -2.46
CA GLU A 87 10.28 -17.37 -2.90
C GLU A 87 8.91 -17.33 -2.20
N GLY A 88 7.95 -18.08 -2.74
CA GLY A 88 6.60 -18.16 -2.19
C GLY A 88 5.69 -16.98 -2.61
N PRO A 89 4.54 -16.80 -1.92
CA PRO A 89 3.55 -15.79 -2.26
C PRO A 89 4.14 -14.38 -2.27
N GLY A 90 3.95 -13.68 -3.38
CA GLY A 90 4.39 -12.31 -3.56
C GLY A 90 5.83 -12.16 -4.05
N SER A 91 6.53 -13.27 -4.31
CA SER A 91 7.93 -13.22 -4.79
C SER A 91 8.07 -12.60 -6.19
N LYS A 92 7.01 -12.64 -7.00
CA LYS A 92 6.91 -11.97 -8.30
C LYS A 92 5.85 -10.89 -8.33
N PHE A 93 5.25 -10.56 -7.17
CA PHE A 93 4.22 -9.52 -7.11
C PHE A 93 4.85 -8.16 -7.38
N MET A 94 4.37 -7.49 -8.43
CA MET A 94 4.77 -6.14 -8.83
C MET A 94 3.50 -5.36 -9.22
N PRO A 95 3.04 -4.40 -8.41
CA PRO A 95 1.83 -3.65 -8.71
C PRO A 95 2.05 -2.66 -9.87
N GLU A 96 0.98 -2.35 -10.61
CA GLU A 96 0.98 -1.36 -11.68
C GLU A 96 1.36 0.04 -11.18
N ALA A 97 0.88 0.38 -9.97
CA ALA A 97 1.23 1.61 -9.28
C ALA A 97 1.50 1.38 -7.80
N LEU A 98 2.49 2.10 -7.26
CA LEU A 98 2.77 2.19 -5.84
C LEU A 98 2.43 3.59 -5.32
N ILE A 99 1.67 3.68 -4.23
CA ILE A 99 1.29 4.95 -3.59
C ILE A 99 1.93 5.01 -2.21
N SER A 100 3.11 5.61 -2.12
CA SER A 100 3.78 5.83 -0.85
C SER A 100 3.06 6.89 -0.01
N LEU A 101 2.69 6.57 1.23
CA LEU A 101 2.10 7.53 2.15
C LEU A 101 3.17 8.22 2.98
N THR A 102 3.08 9.54 3.10
CA THR A 102 4.03 10.41 3.82
C THR A 102 5.40 10.48 3.15
N ALA A 103 6.07 9.34 3.02
CA ALA A 103 7.38 9.18 2.40
C ALA A 103 7.51 7.79 1.75
N PRO A 104 8.26 7.65 0.63
CA PRO A 104 8.71 6.37 0.11
C PRO A 104 9.48 5.57 1.14
N LYS A 105 9.20 4.27 1.18
CA LYS A 105 9.93 3.33 2.04
C LYS A 105 11.15 2.78 1.30
N PRO A 106 12.17 2.24 2.01
CA PRO A 106 13.36 1.69 1.37
C PRO A 106 13.09 0.56 0.36
N CYS A 107 11.96 -0.15 0.47
CA CYS A 107 11.55 -1.20 -0.47
C CYS A 107 11.26 -0.66 -1.89
N VAL A 108 11.02 0.65 -2.05
CA VAL A 108 10.76 1.29 -3.34
C VAL A 108 11.93 1.10 -4.31
N LYS A 109 13.17 0.94 -3.82
CA LYS A 109 14.33 0.65 -4.69
C LYS A 109 14.19 -0.65 -5.51
N TYR A 110 13.34 -1.58 -5.06
CA TYR A 110 13.03 -2.82 -5.78
C TYR A 110 11.80 -2.67 -6.69
N TYR A 111 11.00 -1.62 -6.49
CA TYR A 111 9.79 -1.37 -7.25
C TYR A 111 10.10 -0.87 -8.67
N ARG A 112 9.27 -1.28 -9.62
CA ARG A 112 9.32 -0.84 -11.02
C ARG A 112 7.90 -0.57 -11.46
N GLY A 113 7.64 0.60 -12.03
CA GLY A 113 6.30 1.01 -12.43
C GLY A 113 6.05 2.48 -12.07
N ARG A 114 4.78 2.85 -11.96
CA ARG A 114 4.39 4.23 -11.64
C ARG A 114 4.38 4.42 -10.13
N HIS A 115 5.06 5.45 -9.66
CA HIS A 115 5.20 5.70 -8.23
C HIS A 115 4.61 7.07 -7.88
N PHE A 116 3.73 7.09 -6.90
CA PHE A 116 3.11 8.28 -6.37
C PHE A 116 3.46 8.45 -4.91
N VAL A 117 3.59 9.70 -4.47
CA VAL A 117 3.63 10.05 -3.05
C VAL A 117 2.37 10.83 -2.71
N GLY A 118 1.72 10.43 -1.62
CA GLY A 118 0.60 11.14 -1.03
C GLY A 118 0.80 11.37 0.46
N GLY A 119 -0.20 11.96 1.12
CA GLY A 119 -0.09 12.32 2.53
C GLY A 119 0.51 13.72 2.73
N ARG A 120 -0.05 14.70 2.03
CA ARG A 120 0.35 16.11 2.08
C ARG A 120 -0.10 16.80 3.38
N PHE A 121 0.48 16.37 4.50
CA PHE A 121 0.17 16.93 5.83
C PHE A 121 1.42 17.18 6.68
N LEU A 122 2.62 16.91 6.15
CA LEU A 122 3.87 17.16 6.86
C LEU A 122 4.12 18.66 7.03
N THR A 123 4.43 19.08 8.26
CA THR A 123 4.85 20.45 8.56
C THR A 123 6.33 20.63 8.27
N LYS A 124 6.75 21.87 7.96
CA LYS A 124 8.18 22.21 7.76
C LYS A 124 9.08 21.70 8.89
N SER A 125 8.62 21.82 10.14
CA SER A 125 9.36 21.33 11.31
C SER A 125 9.59 19.82 11.32
N ILE A 126 8.66 19.01 10.82
CA ILE A 126 8.83 17.55 10.71
C ILE A 126 9.78 17.23 9.56
N VAL A 127 9.61 17.91 8.43
CA VAL A 127 10.49 17.77 7.26
C VAL A 127 11.95 18.06 7.64
N GLU A 128 12.20 19.20 8.30
CA GLU A 128 13.54 19.59 8.77
C GLU A 128 14.10 18.61 9.82
N LYS A 129 13.28 18.22 10.80
CA LYS A 129 13.71 17.33 11.90
C LYS A 129 14.19 15.96 11.40
N TYR A 130 13.53 15.41 10.38
CA TYR A 130 13.85 14.10 9.83
C TYR A 130 14.64 14.18 8.53
N ALA A 131 15.07 15.39 8.12
CA ALA A 131 15.77 15.66 6.88
C ALA A 131 15.09 14.99 5.66
N LEU A 132 13.77 15.18 5.57
CA LEU A 132 12.96 14.70 4.46
C LEU A 132 13.00 15.74 3.32
N ASP A 133 13.09 15.29 2.08
CA ASP A 133 12.90 16.06 0.85
C ASP A 133 11.51 15.72 0.27
N CYS A 134 10.54 16.50 0.72
CA CYS A 134 9.15 16.34 0.32
C CYS A 134 8.96 16.89 -1.10
N PRO A 135 8.29 16.14 -1.99
CA PRO A 135 8.04 16.62 -3.34
C PRO A 135 7.09 17.83 -3.32
N ASP A 136 7.25 18.70 -4.30
CA ASP A 136 6.32 19.80 -4.54
C ASP A 136 4.99 19.26 -5.08
N TYR A 137 3.93 19.42 -4.30
CA TYR A 137 2.57 19.08 -4.71
C TYR A 137 1.95 20.23 -5.51
N PRO A 138 1.56 20.02 -6.78
CA PRO A 138 0.94 21.08 -7.59
C PRO A 138 -0.38 21.57 -7.00
N GLY A 139 -0.53 22.89 -6.87
CA GLY A 139 -1.78 23.51 -6.40
C GLY A 139 -2.31 22.90 -5.10
N ILE A 140 -3.49 22.27 -5.17
CA ILE A 140 -4.18 21.61 -4.04
C ILE A 140 -4.10 20.08 -4.09
N ASP A 141 -3.31 19.53 -5.02
CA ASP A 141 -3.20 18.08 -5.20
C ASP A 141 -2.70 17.40 -3.92
N GLN A 142 -3.25 16.21 -3.67
CA GLN A 142 -2.92 15.38 -2.50
C GLN A 142 -1.97 14.23 -2.84
N ILE A 143 -1.60 14.11 -4.12
CA ILE A 143 -0.67 13.13 -4.66
C ILE A 143 0.24 13.79 -5.69
N VAL A 144 1.41 13.22 -5.90
CA VAL A 144 2.34 13.61 -6.97
C VAL A 144 3.06 12.37 -7.49
N GLU A 145 3.22 12.27 -8.81
CA GLU A 145 4.01 11.19 -9.44
C GLU A 145 5.50 11.52 -9.27
N VAL A 146 6.27 10.53 -8.81
CA VAL A 146 7.71 10.66 -8.52
C VAL A 146 8.48 9.51 -9.18
N GLY A 147 9.80 9.66 -9.29
CA GLY A 147 10.66 8.57 -9.76
C GLY A 147 10.71 7.38 -8.80
N VAL A 148 11.09 6.22 -9.32
CA VAL A 148 11.38 5.01 -8.51
C VAL A 148 12.80 5.01 -7.93
N ASP A 149 13.65 5.96 -8.36
CA ASP A 149 15.02 6.15 -7.90
C ASP A 149 15.14 7.13 -6.71
N ALA A 150 14.03 7.46 -6.03
CA ALA A 150 14.08 8.23 -4.80
C ALA A 150 14.99 7.47 -3.82
N GLU A 151 16.13 8.05 -3.46
CA GLU A 151 17.26 7.39 -2.77
C GLU A 151 16.92 6.97 -1.32
N GLY A 152 15.74 6.45 -1.00
CA GLY A 152 15.31 6.06 0.36
C GLY A 152 15.33 7.19 1.40
N ARG A 153 15.87 8.33 1.01
CA ARG A 153 15.60 9.66 1.47
C ARG A 153 14.50 10.12 0.52
N LEU A 154 13.36 10.52 1.09
CA LEU A 154 12.77 11.74 0.57
C LEU A 154 13.91 12.73 0.73
#